data_AF-A0A2G8RM95-F1
#
_entry.id   AF-A0A2G8RM95-F1
#
_cell.length_a   1.000
_cell.length_b   1.000
_cell.length_c   1.000
_cell.angle_alpha   90.00
_cell.angle_beta   90.00
_cell.angle_gamma   90.00
#
_symmetry.space_group_name_H-M   'P 1'
#
loop_
_entity.id
_entity.type
_entity.pdbx_description
1 polymer ?
#
loop_
_entity_poly.entity_id
_entity_poly.type
_entity_poly.pdbx_seq_one_letter_code
_entity_poly.pdbx_strand_id
1 'polypeptide(L)'
;MLSLQWVLALLTVAASASAAALLNDVVIITPITAPDAGDVWPVGSVQTITWDTTTIPVGSEDATGFILLGYLEDGSSNEHLDFQNPLAQNIPLENGAVNVTVPNVAARDDYIVVLFGDSGNKSPKFTIH
;
A
#
# COMPACT_ATOMS: atom_id res chain seq x y z
N MET A 1 -13.38 59.69 48.04
CA MET A 1 -13.09 58.26 48.29
C MET A 1 -14.27 57.48 47.76
N LEU A 2 -14.16 56.89 46.57
CA LEU A 2 -15.23 56.11 45.92
C LEU A 2 -14.63 54.78 45.48
N SER A 3 -15.34 53.72 45.86
CA SER A 3 -14.92 52.32 45.95
C SER A 3 -14.67 51.66 44.59
N LEU A 4 -13.59 50.88 44.51
CA LEU A 4 -13.23 50.04 43.37
C LEU A 4 -14.22 48.86 43.24
N GLN A 5 -14.93 48.77 42.11
CA GLN A 5 -15.74 47.61 41.77
C GLN A 5 -14.85 46.45 41.33
N TRP A 6 -15.04 45.29 41.96
CA TRP A 6 -14.34 44.05 41.66
C TRP A 6 -14.82 43.53 40.30
N VAL A 7 -13.91 43.40 39.34
CA VAL A 7 -14.20 42.71 38.07
C VAL A 7 -13.94 41.22 38.27
N LEU A 8 -15.02 40.43 38.24
CA LEU A 8 -14.94 38.97 38.20
C LEU A 8 -14.74 38.54 36.74
N ALA A 9 -13.51 38.21 36.35
CA ALA A 9 -13.24 37.61 35.05
C ALA A 9 -13.38 36.08 35.19
N LEU A 10 -14.50 35.51 34.75
CA LEU A 10 -14.58 34.07 34.49
C LEU A 10 -13.78 33.78 33.22
N LEU A 11 -12.59 33.21 33.35
CA LEU A 11 -11.94 32.53 32.23
C LEU A 11 -12.63 31.18 32.02
N THR A 12 -13.47 31.10 30.99
CA THR A 12 -13.82 29.79 30.43
C THR A 12 -12.64 29.32 29.60
N VAL A 13 -11.85 28.39 30.13
CA VAL A 13 -10.94 27.61 29.28
C VAL A 13 -11.84 26.68 28.45
N ALA A 14 -12.04 27.02 27.17
CA ALA A 14 -12.52 26.05 26.21
C ALA A 14 -11.39 25.03 26.01
N ALA A 15 -11.56 23.83 26.57
CA ALA A 15 -10.69 22.72 26.25
C ALA A 15 -10.98 22.30 24.81
N SER A 16 -10.12 22.67 23.86
CA SER A 16 -10.11 22.06 22.55
C SER A 16 -9.70 20.61 22.74
N ALA A 17 -10.67 19.70 22.82
CA ALA A 17 -10.40 18.28 22.63
C ALA A 17 -9.93 18.13 21.19
N SER A 18 -8.61 17.98 20.98
CA SER A 18 -8.12 17.49 19.70
C SER A 18 -8.77 16.12 19.49
N ALA A 19 -9.63 16.03 18.49
CA ALA A 19 -9.92 14.75 17.84
C ALA A 19 -8.63 14.32 17.13
N ALA A 20 -7.63 13.88 17.90
CA ALA A 20 -6.60 13.01 17.38
C ALA A 20 -7.36 11.76 16.93
N ALA A 21 -7.59 11.71 15.62
CA ALA A 21 -8.37 10.69 14.96
C ALA A 21 -7.96 9.30 15.46
N LEU A 22 -8.97 8.48 15.71
CA LEU A 22 -8.82 7.05 15.97
C LEU A 22 -8.29 6.37 14.69
N LEU A 23 -7.01 6.55 14.35
CA LEU A 23 -6.34 5.76 13.33
C LEU A 23 -5.64 4.58 14.02
N ASN A 24 -6.43 3.76 14.71
CA ASN A 24 -5.94 2.49 15.24
C ASN A 24 -6.62 1.41 14.40
N ASP A 25 -5.85 0.79 13.49
CA ASP A 25 -6.21 -0.32 12.59
C ASP A 25 -7.14 -0.02 11.40
N VAL A 26 -6.84 1.01 10.60
CA VAL A 26 -7.39 1.02 9.23
C VAL A 26 -6.56 0.08 8.36
N VAL A 27 -7.10 -1.10 8.07
CA VAL A 27 -6.51 -2.02 7.09
C VAL A 27 -6.78 -1.45 5.72
N ILE A 28 -5.72 -0.98 5.05
CA ILE A 28 -5.80 -0.61 3.63
C ILE A 28 -5.90 -1.92 2.84
N ILE A 29 -6.87 -2.01 1.93
CA ILE A 29 -7.07 -3.17 1.05
C ILE A 29 -6.97 -2.64 -0.38
N THR A 30 -5.82 -2.75 -1.03
CA THR A 30 -5.59 -2.31 -2.42
C THR A 30 -5.38 -3.52 -3.33
N PRO A 31 -6.46 -4.17 -3.83
CA PRO A 31 -6.35 -5.33 -4.71
C PRO A 31 -5.54 -5.00 -5.95
N ILE A 32 -4.58 -5.86 -6.28
CA ILE A 32 -3.86 -5.78 -7.56
C ILE A 32 -4.85 -6.10 -8.68
N THR A 33 -4.85 -5.24 -9.70
CA THR A 33 -5.70 -5.37 -10.91
C THR A 33 -4.90 -5.78 -12.15
N ALA A 34 -3.58 -5.57 -12.14
CA ALA A 34 -2.65 -6.12 -13.13
C ALA A 34 -1.29 -6.40 -12.45
N PRO A 35 -0.61 -7.53 -12.78
CA PRO A 35 -0.95 -8.51 -13.80
C PRO A 35 -2.16 -9.38 -13.46
N ASP A 36 -2.81 -9.93 -14.50
CA ASP A 36 -3.90 -10.88 -14.41
C ASP A 36 -3.45 -12.29 -14.86
N ALA A 37 -4.33 -13.28 -14.67
CA ALA A 37 -4.07 -14.67 -15.00
C ALA A 37 -3.73 -14.84 -16.49
N GLY A 38 -2.56 -15.41 -16.75
CA GLY A 38 -2.09 -15.70 -18.12
C GLY A 38 -1.32 -14.55 -18.79
N ASP A 39 -1.11 -13.43 -18.10
CA ASP A 39 -0.19 -12.40 -18.58
C ASP A 39 1.22 -12.97 -18.75
N VAL A 40 1.93 -12.45 -19.75
CA VAL A 40 3.28 -12.88 -20.11
C VAL A 40 4.22 -11.68 -20.11
N TRP A 41 5.23 -11.74 -19.26
CA TRP A 41 6.18 -10.67 -19.04
C TRP A 41 7.57 -11.07 -19.53
N PRO A 42 8.05 -10.50 -20.65
CA PRO A 42 9.40 -10.75 -21.13
C PRO A 42 10.45 -10.18 -20.16
N VAL A 43 11.50 -10.94 -19.87
CA VAL A 43 12.63 -10.48 -19.07
C VAL A 43 13.21 -9.17 -19.63
N GLY A 44 13.47 -8.19 -18.77
CA GLY A 44 14.01 -6.88 -19.13
C GLY A 44 12.99 -5.90 -19.73
N SER A 45 11.75 -6.32 -19.96
CA SER A 45 10.68 -5.41 -20.38
C SER A 45 10.25 -4.48 -19.23
N VAL A 46 9.63 -3.36 -19.58
CA VAL A 46 8.94 -2.50 -18.61
C VAL A 46 7.47 -2.90 -18.58
N GLN A 47 6.98 -3.24 -17.41
CA GLN A 47 5.59 -3.64 -17.18
C GLN A 47 4.96 -2.71 -16.15
N THR A 48 3.65 -2.48 -16.28
CA THR A 48 2.88 -1.67 -15.34
C THR A 48 2.10 -2.59 -14.41
N ILE A 49 2.34 -2.44 -13.11
CA ILE A 49 1.51 -3.06 -12.06
C ILE A 49 0.47 -2.03 -11.65
N THR A 50 -0.78 -2.46 -11.51
CA THR A 50 -1.89 -1.57 -11.12
C THR A 50 -2.68 -2.16 -9.96
N TRP A 51 -3.30 -1.29 -9.16
CA TRP A 51 -4.16 -1.68 -8.05
C TRP A 51 -5.32 -0.70 -7.87
N ASP A 52 -6.37 -1.14 -7.18
CA ASP A 52 -7.52 -0.31 -6.85
C ASP A 52 -7.20 0.59 -5.64
N THR A 53 -7.41 1.90 -5.79
CA THR A 53 -7.18 2.94 -4.77
C THR A 53 -8.45 3.41 -4.07
N THR A 54 -9.63 2.95 -4.50
CA THR A 54 -10.94 3.40 -3.97
C THR A 54 -11.15 3.07 -2.50
N THR A 55 -10.34 2.16 -1.97
CA THR A 55 -10.35 1.65 -0.60
C THR A 55 -9.35 2.36 0.31
N ILE A 56 -8.50 3.25 -0.23
CA ILE A 56 -7.55 4.02 0.56
C ILE A 56 -8.34 5.02 1.43
N PRO A 57 -8.27 4.92 2.77
CA PRO A 57 -9.03 5.80 3.65
C PRO A 57 -8.55 7.25 3.56
N VAL A 58 -9.48 8.18 3.72
CA VAL A 58 -9.15 9.60 3.88
C VAL A 58 -8.20 9.79 5.07
N GLY A 59 -7.14 10.58 4.90
CA GLY A 59 -6.06 10.73 5.89
C GLY A 59 -4.93 9.70 5.78
N SER A 60 -4.97 8.79 4.80
CA SER A 60 -3.89 7.84 4.49
C SER A 60 -3.22 8.12 3.13
N GLU A 61 -3.29 9.36 2.65
CA GLU A 61 -2.80 9.77 1.33
C GLU A 61 -1.26 9.70 1.24
N ASP A 62 -0.54 9.77 2.37
CA ASP A 62 0.91 9.63 2.39
C ASP A 62 1.37 8.16 2.54
N ALA A 63 0.45 7.20 2.44
CA ALA A 63 0.78 5.79 2.59
C ALA A 63 1.66 5.31 1.42
N THR A 64 2.78 4.69 1.75
CA THR A 64 3.70 4.11 0.76
C THR A 64 3.77 2.60 0.86
N GLY A 65 3.98 1.94 -0.27
CA GLY A 65 4.18 0.50 -0.36
C GLY A 65 5.48 0.06 -1.03
N PHE A 66 5.59 -1.25 -1.19
CA PHE A 66 6.59 -1.93 -2.00
C PHE A 66 5.98 -3.12 -2.73
N ILE A 67 6.52 -3.43 -3.90
CA ILE A 67 6.13 -4.59 -4.70
C ILE A 67 7.21 -5.66 -4.57
N LEU A 68 6.82 -6.86 -4.17
CA LEU A 68 7.68 -8.04 -4.21
C LEU A 68 7.25 -8.98 -5.33
N LEU A 69 8.24 -9.63 -5.94
CA LEU A 69 8.03 -10.79 -6.81
C LEU A 69 8.11 -12.06 -5.96
N GLY A 70 7.24 -13.01 -6.24
CA GLY A 70 7.31 -14.37 -5.70
C GLY A 70 6.75 -15.38 -6.69
N TYR A 71 6.64 -16.62 -6.29
CA TYR A 71 5.98 -17.66 -7.08
C TYR A 71 5.26 -18.65 -6.16
N LEU A 72 4.14 -19.18 -6.65
CA LEU A 72 3.25 -20.02 -5.85
C LEU A 72 3.03 -21.37 -6.54
N GLU A 73 3.74 -22.39 -6.07
CA GLU A 73 3.62 -23.75 -6.61
C GLU A 73 2.23 -24.36 -6.30
N ASP A 74 1.74 -25.21 -7.19
CA ASP A 74 0.44 -25.86 -6.99
C ASP A 74 0.43 -26.73 -5.73
N GLY A 75 -0.58 -26.53 -4.89
CA GLY A 75 -0.72 -27.23 -3.61
C GLY A 75 0.17 -26.68 -2.48
N SER A 76 0.95 -25.63 -2.73
CA SER A 76 1.73 -24.93 -1.71
C SER A 76 1.03 -23.63 -1.28
N SER A 77 1.23 -23.24 -0.02
CA SER A 77 0.90 -21.90 0.48
C SER A 77 2.13 -20.99 0.60
N ASN A 78 3.31 -21.49 0.24
CA ASN A 78 4.55 -20.70 0.28
C ASN A 78 4.66 -19.86 -1.00
N GLU A 79 4.76 -18.55 -0.82
CA GLU A 79 4.78 -17.55 -1.89
C GLU A 79 6.19 -17.24 -2.42
N HIS A 80 7.24 -17.76 -1.75
CA HIS A 80 8.63 -17.60 -2.18
C HIS A 80 9.02 -16.14 -2.50
N LEU A 81 8.51 -15.20 -1.71
CA LEU A 81 8.70 -13.77 -1.94
C LEU A 81 10.19 -13.39 -1.85
N ASP A 82 10.68 -12.66 -2.85
CA ASP A 82 12.01 -12.09 -2.86
C ASP A 82 12.02 -10.74 -2.11
N PHE A 83 12.23 -10.80 -0.80
CA PHE A 83 12.37 -9.62 0.04
C PHE A 83 13.71 -8.89 -0.16
N GLN A 84 14.69 -9.50 -0.84
CA GLN A 84 16.01 -8.91 -1.03
C GLN A 84 16.05 -8.00 -2.25
N ASN A 85 15.20 -8.26 -3.25
CA ASN A 85 15.14 -7.51 -4.50
C ASN A 85 13.69 -7.09 -4.82
N PRO A 86 13.13 -6.10 -4.10
CA PRO A 86 11.80 -5.58 -4.41
C PRO A 86 11.77 -5.02 -5.84
N LEU A 87 10.67 -5.24 -6.57
CA LEU A 87 10.47 -4.67 -7.91
C LEU A 87 10.28 -3.15 -7.85
N ALA A 88 9.68 -2.66 -6.76
CA ALA A 88 9.51 -1.25 -6.46
C ALA A 88 9.42 -1.04 -4.95
N GLN A 89 9.85 0.13 -4.47
CA GLN A 89 9.83 0.50 -3.04
C GLN A 89 9.52 1.98 -2.87
N ASN A 90 8.98 2.34 -1.71
CA ASN A 90 8.55 3.71 -1.39
C ASN A 90 7.57 4.28 -2.42
N ILE A 91 6.67 3.43 -2.94
CA ILE A 91 5.68 3.82 -3.94
C ILE A 91 4.47 4.44 -3.26
N PRO A 92 4.04 5.66 -3.61
CA PRO A 92 2.79 6.21 -3.09
C PRO A 92 1.60 5.34 -3.52
N LEU A 93 0.80 4.86 -2.56
CA LEU A 93 -0.30 3.93 -2.83
C LEU A 93 -1.43 4.62 -3.59
N GLU A 94 -1.61 5.94 -3.45
CA GLU A 94 -2.63 6.71 -4.15
C GLU A 94 -2.40 6.78 -5.67
N ASN A 95 -1.20 6.47 -6.15
CA ASN A 95 -0.90 6.44 -7.58
C ASN A 95 -1.67 5.35 -8.33
N GLY A 96 -2.05 4.26 -7.67
CA GLY A 96 -2.76 3.14 -8.28
C GLY A 96 -1.95 2.35 -9.32
N ALA A 97 -0.70 2.74 -9.58
CA ALA A 97 0.16 2.12 -10.56
C ALA A 97 1.65 2.37 -10.31
N VAL A 98 2.48 1.43 -10.75
CA VAL A 98 3.94 1.59 -10.84
C VAL A 98 4.49 0.84 -12.05
N ASN A 99 5.47 1.45 -12.74
CA ASN A 99 6.24 0.77 -13.77
C ASN A 99 7.45 0.08 -13.17
N VAL A 100 7.66 -1.19 -13.52
CA VAL A 100 8.78 -2.01 -13.06
C VAL A 100 9.54 -2.59 -14.25
N THR A 101 10.83 -2.81 -14.07
CA THR A 101 11.61 -3.61 -15.03
C THR A 101 11.54 -5.07 -14.61
N VAL A 102 11.15 -5.95 -15.52
CA VAL A 102 11.03 -7.39 -15.25
C VAL A 102 12.44 -7.96 -15.01
N PRO A 103 12.70 -8.57 -13.84
CA PRO A 103 14.03 -9.05 -13.49
C PRO A 103 14.41 -10.30 -14.31
N ASN A 104 15.70 -10.56 -14.41
CA ASN A 104 16.21 -11.79 -15.02
C ASN A 104 16.09 -12.95 -14.01
N VAL A 105 15.00 -13.71 -14.10
CA VAL A 105 14.67 -14.84 -13.23
C VAL A 105 14.46 -16.11 -14.06
N ALA A 106 14.36 -17.27 -13.39
CA ALA A 106 14.05 -18.52 -14.08
C ALA A 106 12.68 -18.43 -14.78
N ALA A 107 12.56 -18.97 -15.99
CA ALA A 107 11.28 -19.00 -16.67
C ALA A 107 10.27 -19.87 -15.89
N ARG A 108 9.09 -19.31 -15.58
CA ARG A 108 7.97 -19.98 -14.90
C ARG A 108 6.64 -19.35 -15.28
N ASP A 109 5.55 -20.07 -15.03
CA ASP A 109 4.15 -19.66 -15.28
C ASP A 109 3.35 -19.45 -13.98
N ASP A 110 4.00 -19.55 -12.82
CA ASP A 110 3.41 -19.45 -11.48
C ASP A 110 3.90 -18.24 -10.67
N TYR A 111 4.43 -17.22 -11.35
CA TYR A 111 4.83 -15.97 -10.72
C TYR A 111 3.64 -15.19 -10.18
N ILE A 112 3.86 -14.49 -9.08
CA ILE A 112 2.91 -13.57 -8.45
C ILE A 112 3.64 -12.29 -8.06
N VAL A 113 2.91 -11.19 -8.01
CA VAL A 113 3.37 -9.98 -7.33
C VAL A 113 2.53 -9.74 -6.09
N VAL A 114 3.18 -9.23 -5.04
CA VAL A 114 2.51 -8.83 -3.80
C VAL A 114 2.81 -7.37 -3.51
N LEU A 115 1.76 -6.59 -3.31
CA LEU A 115 1.84 -5.24 -2.80
C LEU A 115 1.82 -5.31 -1.26
N PHE A 116 2.81 -4.68 -0.66
CA PHE A 116 2.91 -4.49 0.79
C PHE A 116 2.86 -2.99 1.08
N GLY A 117 2.33 -2.63 2.25
CA GLY A 117 1.85 -1.27 2.56
C GLY A 117 0.34 -1.27 2.82
N ASP A 118 -0.32 -2.34 2.39
CA ASP A 118 -1.67 -2.78 2.67
C ASP A 118 -1.65 -4.19 3.32
N SER A 119 -2.79 -4.86 3.49
CA SER A 119 -2.87 -6.21 4.09
C SER A 119 -2.11 -7.34 3.36
N GLY A 120 -1.37 -7.05 2.27
CA GLY A 120 -0.61 -8.03 1.50
C GLY A 120 -1.41 -8.54 0.30
N ASN A 121 -1.87 -7.63 -0.57
CA ASN A 121 -2.64 -8.00 -1.75
C ASN A 121 -1.77 -8.63 -2.83
N LYS A 122 -2.23 -9.79 -3.32
CA LYS A 122 -1.51 -10.65 -4.27
C LYS A 122 -2.23 -10.70 -5.62
N SER A 123 -1.47 -10.73 -6.72
CA SER A 123 -2.00 -10.94 -8.07
C SER A 123 -2.39 -12.41 -8.34
N PRO A 124 -3.19 -12.67 -9.37
CA PRO A 124 -3.19 -13.99 -10.03
C PRO A 124 -1.79 -14.42 -10.51
N LYS A 125 -1.67 -15.70 -10.86
CA LYS A 125 -0.44 -16.26 -11.43
C LYS A 125 -0.21 -15.75 -12.85
N PHE A 126 1.02 -15.39 -13.17
CA PHE A 126 1.43 -14.95 -14.51
C PHE A 126 2.79 -15.57 -14.90
N THR A 127 3.19 -15.39 -16.16
CA THR A 127 4.40 -15.98 -16.73
C THR A 127 5.52 -14.95 -16.88
N ILE A 128 6.75 -15.33 -16.55
CA ILE A 128 7.98 -14.61 -16.91
C ILE A 128 8.86 -15.54 -17.75
N HIS A 129 9.41 -15.04 -18.86
CA HIS A 129 10.42 -15.74 -19.67
C HIS A 129 11.32 -14.81 -20.49
#